data_AF-Q8Z6V7-F1
#
_entry.id   AF-Q8Z6V7-F1
#
_cell.length_a   1.000
_cell.length_b   1.000
_cell.length_c   1.000
_cell.angle_alpha   90.00
_cell.angle_beta   90.00
_cell.angle_gamma   90.00
#
_symmetry.space_group_name_H-M   'P 1'
#
loop_
_entity.id
_entity.type
_entity.pdbx_description
1 polymer ?
#
loop_
_entity_poly.entity_id
_entity_poly.type
_entity_poly.pdbx_seq_one_letter_code
_entity_poly.pdbx_strand_id
1 'polypeptide(L)'
;MNWPQITLIILFAFGLGVTAIRHGEPRNDKYSFWWQLAGNLVIVWLLWCGGFFSQARAAQPPQAALQYRDDVIRNARLEWGLSAPVADFAAQLHQESGWRPDVVSPAGAQGLAQFMPATADWISQLIPMLSNREPFNPA
;
A
#
# COMPACT_ATOMS: atom_id res chain seq x y z
N MET A 1 -14.58 13.39 1.64
CA MET A 1 -15.40 12.46 2.44
C MET A 1 -16.29 11.72 1.46
N ASN A 2 -16.22 10.40 1.39
CA ASN A 2 -16.94 9.61 0.39
C ASN A 2 -18.29 9.15 0.94
N TRP A 3 -19.08 8.50 0.09
CA TRP A 3 -20.41 8.01 0.43
C TRP A 3 -20.47 7.16 1.72
N PRO A 4 -19.53 6.22 1.98
CA PRO A 4 -19.55 5.40 3.20
C PRO A 4 -19.36 6.19 4.50
N GLN A 5 -18.55 7.25 4.49
CA GLN A 5 -18.35 8.08 5.68
C GLN A 5 -19.60 8.92 5.97
N ILE A 6 -20.24 9.45 4.93
CA ILE A 6 -21.46 10.27 5.04
C ILE A 6 -22.61 9.43 5.59
N THR A 7 -22.83 8.23 5.04
CA THR A 7 -23.90 7.33 5.50
C THR A 7 -23.72 6.93 6.96
N LEU A 8 -22.49 6.62 7.38
CA LEU A 8 -22.20 6.25 8.77
C LEU A 8 -22.48 7.42 9.74
N ILE A 9 -22.08 8.65 9.39
CA ILE A 9 -22.37 9.84 10.19
C ILE A 9 -23.87 10.04 10.36
N ILE A 10 -24.64 9.89 9.27
CA ILE A 10 -26.10 10.03 9.30
C ILE A 10 -26.74 8.97 10.21
N LEU A 11 -26.31 7.71 10.12
CA LEU A 11 -26.83 6.62 10.95
C LEU A 11 -26.54 6.84 12.44
N PHE A 12 -25.33 7.29 12.79
CA PHE A 12 -24.98 7.60 14.18
C PHE A 12 -25.74 8.80 14.72
N ALA A 13 -25.89 9.86 13.92
CA ALA A 13 -26.67 11.03 14.29
C ALA A 13 -28.16 10.68 14.49
N PHE A 14 -28.73 9.89 13.59
CA PHE A 14 -30.12 9.42 13.70
C PHE A 14 -30.33 8.54 14.94
N GLY A 15 -29.45 7.58 15.18
CA GLY A 15 -29.51 6.69 16.35
C GLY A 15 -29.42 7.43 17.68
N LEU A 16 -28.55 8.45 17.78
CA LEU A 16 -28.46 9.32 18.94
C LEU A 16 -29.68 10.23 19.09
N GLY A 17 -30.25 10.72 17.98
CA GLY A 17 -31.48 11.51 17.99
C GLY A 17 -32.66 10.73 18.57
N VAL A 18 -32.83 9.46 18.17
CA VAL A 18 -33.89 8.59 18.69
C VAL A 18 -33.74 8.36 20.19
N THR A 19 -32.53 8.11 20.70
CA THR A 19 -32.33 7.87 22.14
C THR A 19 -32.32 9.12 22.99
N ALA A 20 -31.99 10.28 22.41
CA ALA A 20 -32.17 11.57 23.08
C ALA A 20 -33.66 11.91 23.27
N ILE A 21 -34.51 11.68 22.26
CA ILE A 21 -35.96 11.92 22.35
C ILE A 21 -36.61 11.01 23.40
N ARG A 22 -36.12 9.77 23.55
CA ARG A 22 -36.62 8.81 24.54
C ARG A 22 -35.91 8.90 25.90
N HIS A 23 -35.07 9.91 26.12
CA HIS A 23 -34.29 10.05 27.35
C HIS A 23 -35.21 10.47 28.52
N GLY A 24 -35.49 9.55 29.45
CA GLY A 24 -36.31 9.79 30.64
C GLY A 24 -37.59 8.95 30.74
N GLU A 25 -37.90 8.14 29.72
CA GLU A 25 -38.99 7.15 29.81
C GLU A 25 -38.69 6.13 30.92
N PRO A 26 -39.70 5.70 31.72
CA PRO A 26 -39.50 4.72 32.77
C PRO A 26 -38.92 3.44 32.18
N ARG A 27 -37.83 2.95 32.80
CA ARG A 27 -36.99 1.83 32.35
C ARG A 27 -37.78 0.53 32.16
N ASN A 28 -38.44 0.41 31.03
CA ASN A 28 -38.89 -0.87 30.48
C ASN A 28 -38.05 -1.29 29.25
N ASP A 29 -37.11 -0.44 28.81
CA ASP A 29 -36.36 -0.63 27.58
C ASP A 29 -34.85 -0.56 27.81
N LYS A 30 -34.08 -1.39 27.08
CA LYS A 30 -32.63 -1.64 27.25
C LYS A 30 -31.72 -0.49 26.81
N TYR A 31 -32.25 0.71 26.56
CA TYR A 31 -31.52 1.78 25.86
C TYR A 31 -31.12 2.91 26.82
N SER A 32 -29.81 3.11 26.99
CA SER A 32 -29.22 4.25 27.72
C SER A 32 -28.52 5.17 26.73
N PHE A 33 -28.97 6.43 26.64
CA PHE A 33 -28.36 7.46 25.81
C PHE A 33 -26.84 7.55 26.03
N TRP A 34 -26.41 7.59 27.30
CA TRP A 34 -25.00 7.68 27.67
C TRP A 34 -24.19 6.46 27.23
N TRP A 35 -24.78 5.27 27.26
CA TRP A 35 -24.12 4.05 26.81
C TRP A 35 -23.97 4.01 25.29
N GLN A 36 -24.99 4.47 24.56
CA GLN A 36 -24.92 4.58 23.10
C GLN A 36 -23.95 5.66 22.64
N LEU A 37 -23.91 6.81 23.33
CA LEU A 37 -22.95 7.87 23.06
C LEU A 37 -21.52 7.39 23.26
N ALA A 38 -21.23 6.75 24.39
CA ALA A 38 -19.90 6.17 24.66
C ALA A 38 -19.51 5.14 23.60
N GLY A 39 -20.42 4.23 23.23
CA GLY A 39 -20.18 3.23 22.18
C GLY A 39 -19.88 3.87 20.82
N ASN A 40 -20.67 4.87 20.40
CA ASN A 40 -20.44 5.59 19.15
C ASN A 40 -19.10 6.31 19.15
N LEU A 41 -18.70 6.93 20.26
CA LEU A 41 -17.41 7.60 20.39
C LEU A 41 -16.24 6.61 20.26
N VAL A 42 -16.33 5.43 20.87
CA VAL A 42 -15.31 4.38 20.72
C VAL A 42 -15.21 3.92 19.27
N ILE A 43 -16.34 3.70 18.60
CA ILE A 43 -16.35 3.29 17.18
C ILE A 43 -15.75 4.37 16.29
N VAL A 44 -16.15 5.63 16.47
CA VAL A 44 -15.58 6.77 15.71
C VAL A 44 -14.07 6.86 15.96
N TRP A 45 -13.61 6.69 17.19
CA TRP A 45 -12.19 6.67 17.53
C TRP A 45 -11.44 5.54 16.83
N LEU A 46 -11.95 4.31 16.85
CA LEU A 46 -11.34 3.17 16.15
C LEU A 46 -11.29 3.40 14.63
N LEU A 47 -12.37 3.92 14.04
CA LEU A 47 -12.43 4.24 12.60
C LEU A 47 -11.44 5.35 12.23
N TRP A 48 -11.24 6.32 13.10
CA TRP A 48 -10.24 7.37 12.92
C TRP A 48 -8.82 6.79 12.95
N CYS A 49 -8.50 5.96 13.95
CA CYS A 49 -7.21 5.26 14.04
C CYS A 49 -6.95 4.34 12.83
N GLY A 50 -7.99 3.67 12.33
CA GLY A 50 -7.92 2.80 11.15
C GLY A 50 -7.91 3.55 9.81
N GLY A 51 -7.90 4.88 9.80
CA GLY A 51 -7.82 5.67 8.58
C GLY A 51 -9.10 5.67 7.73
N PHE A 52 -10.25 5.24 8.25
CA PHE A 52 -11.53 5.24 7.51
C PHE A 52 -11.94 6.63 7.00
N PHE A 53 -11.58 7.67 7.74
CA PHE A 53 -11.80 9.07 7.35
C PHE A 53 -10.64 9.69 6.55
N SER A 54 -9.54 8.96 6.40
CA SER A 54 -8.42 9.40 5.57
C SER A 54 -8.73 9.18 4.08
N GLN A 55 -8.23 10.06 3.21
CA GLN A 55 -8.30 9.84 1.78
C GLN A 55 -7.21 8.85 1.38
N ALA A 56 -7.60 7.80 0.64
CA ALA A 56 -6.63 6.91 0.01
C ALA A 56 -5.76 7.73 -0.95
N ARG A 57 -4.53 8.02 -0.53
CA ARG A 57 -3.54 8.65 -1.40
C ARG A 57 -2.88 7.54 -2.19
N ALA A 58 -3.29 7.39 -3.45
CA ALA A 58 -2.46 6.66 -4.40
C ALA A 58 -1.10 7.37 -4.44
N ALA A 59 -0.05 6.69 -3.95
CA ALA A 59 1.30 7.21 -4.07
C ALA A 59 1.59 7.38 -5.55
N GLN A 60 1.92 8.61 -5.98
CA GLN A 60 2.42 8.79 -7.33
C GLN A 60 3.75 8.06 -7.45
N PRO A 61 4.03 7.39 -8.58
CA PRO A 61 5.33 6.78 -8.80
C PRO A 61 6.42 7.84 -8.59
N PRO A 62 7.50 7.52 -7.85
CA PRO A 62 8.58 8.46 -7.67
C PRO A 62 9.14 8.86 -9.03
N GLN A 63 9.51 10.13 -9.21
CA GLN A 63 9.95 10.63 -10.52
C GLN A 63 11.12 9.82 -11.11
N ALA A 64 12.03 9.34 -10.26
CA ALA A 64 13.15 8.48 -10.67
C ALA A 64 12.70 7.17 -11.34
N ALA A 65 11.51 6.64 -11.02
CA ALA A 65 10.96 5.44 -11.66
C ALA A 65 10.56 5.68 -13.13
N LEU A 66 10.21 6.92 -13.49
CA LEU A 66 9.68 7.22 -14.82
C LEU A 66 10.69 6.92 -15.92
N GLN A 67 11.98 7.11 -15.63
CA GLN A 67 13.07 6.80 -16.56
C GLN A 67 13.10 5.31 -16.96
N TYR A 68 12.77 4.41 -16.03
CA TYR A 68 12.86 2.95 -16.22
C TYR A 68 11.49 2.31 -16.49
N ARG A 69 10.42 3.11 -16.55
CA ARG A 69 9.04 2.63 -16.65
C ARG A 69 8.85 1.64 -17.80
N ASP A 70 9.34 2.00 -18.99
CA ASP A 70 9.11 1.20 -20.19
C ASP A 70 9.95 -0.07 -20.18
N ASP A 71 11.16 -0.04 -19.61
CA ASP A 71 12.01 -1.22 -19.43
C ASP A 71 11.38 -2.22 -18.44
N VAL A 72 10.89 -1.74 -17.30
CA VAL A 72 10.20 -2.59 -16.31
C VAL A 72 8.94 -3.20 -16.90
N ILE A 73 8.12 -2.42 -17.61
CA ILE A 73 6.90 -2.93 -18.27
C ILE A 73 7.26 -3.97 -19.33
N ARG A 74 8.25 -3.69 -20.16
CA ARG A 74 8.68 -4.57 -21.24
C ARG A 74 9.21 -5.89 -20.68
N ASN A 75 10.21 -5.83 -19.80
CA ASN A 75 10.86 -7.01 -19.26
C ASN A 75 9.89 -7.86 -18.41
N ALA A 76 9.03 -7.22 -17.60
CA ALA A 76 8.00 -7.95 -16.84
C ALA A 76 7.03 -8.69 -17.77
N ARG A 77 6.60 -8.06 -18.87
CA ARG A 77 5.66 -8.68 -19.83
C ARG A 77 6.31 -9.71 -20.74
N LEU A 78 7.60 -9.57 -21.04
CA LEU A 78 8.36 -10.56 -21.79
C LEU A 78 8.37 -11.90 -21.04
N GLU A 79 8.60 -11.86 -19.73
CA GLU A 79 8.69 -13.07 -18.91
C GLU A 79 7.32 -13.57 -18.42
N TRP A 80 6.40 -12.68 -18.02
CA TRP A 80 5.15 -13.03 -17.31
C TRP A 80 3.87 -12.73 -18.11
N GLY A 81 3.99 -12.25 -19.35
CA GLY A 81 2.87 -11.93 -20.24
C GLY A 81 2.18 -10.60 -19.93
N LEU A 82 1.08 -10.31 -20.63
CA LEU A 82 0.36 -9.02 -20.52
C LEU A 82 -0.19 -8.72 -19.13
N SER A 83 -0.42 -9.76 -18.32
CA SER A 83 -0.88 -9.69 -16.93
C SER A 83 0.23 -9.55 -15.89
N ALA A 84 1.48 -9.30 -16.33
CA ALA A 84 2.61 -9.17 -15.42
C ALA A 84 2.35 -8.13 -14.30
N PRO A 85 2.72 -8.42 -13.04
CA PRO A 85 2.55 -7.51 -11.91
C PRO A 85 3.63 -6.42 -11.92
N VAL A 86 3.57 -5.52 -12.91
CA VAL A 86 4.52 -4.42 -13.10
C VAL A 86 4.68 -3.57 -11.84
N ALA A 87 3.59 -3.34 -11.12
CA ALA A 87 3.60 -2.56 -9.89
C ALA A 87 4.44 -3.21 -8.79
N ASP A 88 4.42 -4.54 -8.67
CA ASP A 88 5.18 -5.26 -7.66
C ASP A 88 6.69 -5.22 -7.98
N PHE A 89 7.07 -5.39 -9.26
CA PHE A 89 8.46 -5.22 -9.69
C PHE A 89 8.96 -3.79 -9.46
N ALA A 90 8.16 -2.79 -9.83
CA ALA A 90 8.52 -1.39 -9.60
C ALA A 90 8.66 -1.08 -8.10
N ALA A 91 7.80 -1.65 -7.25
CA ALA A 91 7.90 -1.52 -5.80
C ALA A 91 9.17 -2.18 -5.26
N GLN A 92 9.54 -3.35 -5.77
CA GLN A 92 10.79 -4.02 -5.41
C GLN A 92 12.01 -3.17 -5.78
N LEU A 93 12.13 -2.73 -7.03
CA LEU A 93 13.26 -1.89 -7.47
C LEU A 93 13.34 -0.58 -6.67
N HIS A 94 12.19 0.00 -6.33
CA HIS A 94 12.14 1.17 -5.47
C HIS A 94 12.67 0.88 -4.05
N GLN A 95 12.25 -0.23 -3.44
CA GLN A 95 12.66 -0.62 -2.09
C GLN A 95 14.15 -1.00 -2.03
N GLU A 96 14.67 -1.63 -3.07
CA GLU A 96 16.05 -2.12 -3.12
C GLU A 96 17.07 -0.99 -3.37
N SER A 97 16.85 -0.15 -4.38
CA SER A 97 17.85 0.85 -4.79
C SER A 97 17.36 2.29 -4.79
N GLY A 98 16.05 2.51 -4.64
CA GLY A 98 15.45 3.81 -4.87
C GLY A 98 15.62 4.30 -6.32
N TRP A 99 15.72 3.37 -7.29
CA TRP A 99 15.96 3.63 -8.71
C TRP A 99 17.37 4.12 -9.06
N ARG A 100 18.38 3.72 -8.28
CA ARG A 100 19.79 4.05 -8.52
C ARG A 100 20.54 2.83 -9.09
N PRO A 101 20.89 2.81 -10.38
CA PRO A 101 21.54 1.65 -10.99
C PRO A 101 23.01 1.51 -10.61
N ASP A 102 23.63 2.54 -10.02
CA ASP A 102 25.05 2.62 -9.65
C ASP A 102 25.32 2.32 -8.17
N VAL A 103 24.28 2.01 -7.38
CA VAL A 103 24.41 1.86 -5.93
C VAL A 103 24.93 0.49 -5.52
N VAL A 104 25.83 0.49 -4.54
CA VAL A 104 26.34 -0.71 -3.87
C VAL A 104 26.01 -0.62 -2.38
N SER A 105 25.36 -1.64 -1.82
CA SER A 105 25.06 -1.68 -0.39
C SER A 105 26.30 -1.98 0.46
N PRO A 106 26.28 -1.72 1.78
CA PRO A 106 27.36 -2.11 2.67
C PRO A 106 27.64 -3.63 2.69
N ALA A 107 26.64 -4.45 2.37
CA ALA A 107 26.77 -5.90 2.26
C ALA A 107 27.30 -6.34 0.88
N GLY A 108 27.45 -5.42 -0.07
CA GLY A 108 27.97 -5.68 -1.41
C GLY A 108 26.92 -5.96 -2.48
N ALA A 109 25.64 -5.74 -2.20
CA ALA A 109 24.56 -5.87 -3.20
C ALA A 109 24.63 -4.73 -4.23
N GLN A 110 24.37 -5.03 -5.51
CA GLN A 110 24.72 -4.14 -6.62
C GLN A 110 23.51 -3.82 -7.51
N GLY A 111 23.46 -2.56 -7.93
CA GLY A 111 22.60 -2.09 -9.00
C GLY A 111 21.11 -1.97 -8.65
N LEU A 112 20.28 -1.88 -9.69
CA LEU A 112 18.87 -1.48 -9.56
C LEU A 112 18.06 -2.45 -8.70
N ALA A 113 18.37 -3.75 -8.80
CA ALA A 113 17.71 -4.84 -8.09
C ALA A 113 18.53 -5.37 -6.90
N GLN A 114 19.64 -4.71 -6.53
CA GLN A 114 20.51 -5.11 -5.41
C GLN A 114 20.91 -6.60 -5.45
N PHE A 115 21.39 -7.06 -6.61
CA PHE A 115 21.90 -8.42 -6.73
C PHE A 115 23.21 -8.56 -5.96
N MET A 116 23.32 -9.59 -5.11
CA MET A 116 24.60 -9.99 -4.55
C MET A 116 25.49 -10.58 -5.66
N PRO A 117 26.82 -10.36 -5.64
CA PRO A 117 27.74 -10.90 -6.64
C PRO A 117 27.63 -12.43 -6.79
N ALA A 118 27.54 -13.15 -5.67
CA ALA A 118 27.35 -14.60 -5.68
C ALA A 118 26.02 -15.03 -6.34
N THR A 119 24.96 -14.22 -6.19
CA THR A 119 23.67 -14.47 -6.86
C THR A 119 23.77 -14.22 -8.36
N ALA A 120 24.47 -13.16 -8.78
CA ALA A 120 24.73 -12.89 -10.19
C ALA A 120 25.57 -14.02 -10.83
N ASP A 121 26.57 -14.52 -10.11
CA ASP A 121 27.38 -15.67 -10.53
C ASP A 121 26.56 -16.94 -10.70
N TRP A 122 25.70 -17.24 -9.73
CA TRP A 122 24.85 -18.41 -9.76
C TRP A 122 23.83 -18.35 -10.91
N ILE A 123 23.10 -17.23 -11.06
CA ILE A 123 22.07 -17.12 -12.09
C ILE A 123 22.66 -17.12 -13.50
N SER A 124 23.89 -16.60 -13.68
CA SER A 124 24.60 -16.61 -14.97
C SER A 124 24.88 -18.03 -15.49
N GLN A 125 24.94 -19.01 -14.60
CA GLN A 125 25.15 -20.42 -14.97
C GLN A 125 23.84 -21.11 -15.38
N LEU A 126 22.70 -20.58 -14.93
CA LEU A 126 21.37 -21.12 -15.23
C LEU A 126 20.77 -20.49 -16.48
N ILE A 127 21.01 -19.20 -16.70
CA ILE A 127 20.42 -18.41 -17.78
C ILE A 127 21.55 -17.90 -18.69
N PRO A 128 21.79 -18.52 -19.86
CA PRO A 128 22.93 -18.17 -20.74
C PRO A 128 22.98 -16.69 -21.15
N MET A 129 21.81 -16.05 -21.28
CA MET A 129 21.67 -14.63 -21.62
C MET A 129 22.26 -13.70 -20.55
N LEU A 130 22.39 -14.16 -19.30
CA LEU A 130 22.93 -13.40 -18.17
C LEU A 130 24.42 -13.70 -17.91
N SER A 131 25.12 -14.35 -18.85
CA SER A 131 26.52 -14.77 -18.69
C SER A 131 27.50 -13.61 -18.42
N ASN A 132 27.17 -12.39 -18.86
CA ASN A 132 27.98 -11.19 -18.67
C ASN A 132 27.92 -10.61 -17.25
N ARG A 133 26.96 -11.03 -16.40
CA ARG A 133 26.81 -10.58 -15.00
C ARG A 133 26.87 -9.05 -14.87
N GLU A 134 25.90 -8.36 -15.44
CA GLU A 134 25.87 -6.90 -15.49
C GLU A 134 24.86 -6.30 -14.48
N PRO A 135 25.10 -6.34 -13.15
CA PRO A 135 24.11 -5.90 -12.16
C PRO A 135 23.83 -4.38 -12.22
N PHE A 136 24.78 -3.59 -12.75
CA PHE A 136 24.63 -2.14 -12.92
C PHE A 136 23.94 -1.75 -14.24
N ASN A 137 23.68 -2.70 -15.14
CA ASN A 137 22.94 -2.44 -16.36
C ASN A 137 21.43 -2.42 -16.06
N PRO A 138 20.74 -1.28 -16.23
CA PRO A 138 19.32 -1.18 -15.93
C PRO A 138 18.39 -1.81 -17.00
N ALA A 139 18.92 -2.24 -18.15
CA ALA A 139 18.15 -2.68 -19.32
C ALA A 139 18.37 -4.14 -19.70
#